data_AF-A0A1C5X460-F1
#
_entry.id   AF-A0A1C5X460-F1
#
_cell.length_a   1.000
_cell.length_b   1.000
_cell.length_c   1.000
_cell.angle_alpha   90.00
_cell.angle_beta   90.00
_cell.angle_gamma   90.00
#
_symmetry.space_group_name_H-M   'P 1'
#
loop_
_entity.id
_entity.type
_entity.pdbx_description
1 polymer ?
#
loop_
_entity_poly.entity_id
_entity_poly.type
_entity_poly.pdbx_seq_one_letter_code
_entity_poly.pdbx_strand_id
1 'polypeptide(L)'
;MRRGELLKLPELKVTETMRKTVRKDQGHQVLRCGRAPIWSATYYWFYRAKKTGTVLEIDVFTRDMILDGTAHPKYRVFLLEENKYYTYDNLCEKWRTAKIDNLSYMEGWGEIQQGYWYSSRKVWIREEDQKRISEFCHNGKKEPRAAIARWQNYSKGRKEIDEIDSEMALVPELMPDAPVMNLPEEEKQVHEITEEVVQEGEVIEDILKSGDPEKIIQLLKKEFAWPKGGWDNWKKKVITL
;
A
#
# COMPACT_ATOMS: atom_id res chain seq x y z
N MET A 1 15.86 6.05 18.34
CA MET A 1 16.75 4.86 18.44
C MET A 1 17.45 4.62 17.10
N ARG A 2 18.74 4.29 17.08
CA ARG A 2 19.52 4.05 15.84
C ARG A 2 19.53 2.57 15.45
N ARG A 3 19.76 2.26 14.17
CA ARG A 3 19.82 0.88 13.63
C ARG A 3 20.67 -0.08 14.47
N GLY A 4 21.87 0.34 14.89
CA GLY A 4 22.77 -0.49 15.69
C GLY A 4 22.27 -0.80 17.11
N GLU A 5 21.39 0.03 17.68
CA GLU A 5 20.76 -0.23 18.99
C GLU A 5 19.62 -1.23 18.87
N LEU A 6 18.86 -1.18 17.77
CA LEU A 6 17.76 -2.10 17.49
C LEU A 6 18.24 -3.55 17.37
N LEU A 7 19.42 -3.78 16.77
CA LEU A 7 19.98 -5.14 16.68
C LEU A 7 20.46 -5.71 18.01
N LYS A 8 20.75 -4.87 19.00
CA LYS A 8 21.11 -5.33 20.36
C LYS A 8 19.89 -5.88 21.11
N LEU A 9 18.68 -5.63 20.64
CA LEU A 9 17.46 -6.16 21.24
C LEU A 9 17.41 -7.69 21.04
N PRO A 10 17.04 -8.45 22.09
CA PRO A 10 17.07 -9.90 22.03
C PRO A 10 16.08 -10.43 20.99
N GLU A 11 16.57 -11.31 20.12
CA GLU A 11 15.72 -11.99 19.14
C GLU A 11 14.65 -12.84 19.83
N LEU A 12 13.41 -12.68 19.39
CA LEU A 12 12.34 -13.57 19.79
C LEU A 12 12.59 -14.91 19.09
N LYS A 13 12.51 -15.99 19.85
CA LYS A 13 12.66 -17.35 19.32
C LYS A 13 11.31 -17.92 18.92
N VAL A 14 11.34 -18.88 17.99
CA VAL A 14 10.19 -19.72 17.65
C VAL A 14 9.66 -20.40 18.92
N THR A 15 8.35 -20.30 19.15
CA THR A 15 7.71 -20.95 20.30
C THR A 15 7.31 -22.38 19.98
N GLU A 16 7.16 -23.21 21.02
CA GLU A 16 6.67 -24.58 20.85
C GLU A 16 5.24 -24.63 20.28
N THR A 17 4.42 -23.59 20.54
CA THR A 17 3.10 -23.46 19.92
C THR A 17 3.17 -23.29 18.41
N MET A 18 4.10 -22.48 17.89
CA MET A 18 4.33 -22.34 16.45
C MET A 18 4.74 -23.67 15.84
N ARG A 19 5.68 -24.39 16.47
CA ARG A 19 6.13 -25.71 16.02
C ARG A 19 5.00 -26.72 15.97
N LYS A 20 4.17 -26.77 17.03
CA LYS A 20 2.99 -27.64 17.08
C LYS A 20 1.98 -27.28 16.01
N THR A 21 1.70 -25.99 15.79
CA THR A 21 0.79 -25.54 14.72
C THR A 21 1.28 -25.98 13.36
N VAL A 22 2.56 -25.74 13.04
CA VAL A 22 3.14 -26.13 11.75
C VAL A 22 3.11 -27.64 11.52
N ARG A 23 3.42 -28.44 12.56
CA ARG A 23 3.39 -29.92 12.48
C ARG A 23 1.98 -30.48 12.35
N LYS A 24 0.99 -29.83 12.95
CA LYS A 24 -0.43 -30.24 12.87
C LYS A 24 -1.13 -29.71 11.63
N ASP A 25 -0.57 -28.71 10.96
CA ASP A 25 -1.16 -28.11 9.77
C ASP A 25 -1.14 -29.11 8.62
N GLN A 26 -2.30 -29.75 8.40
CA GLN A 26 -2.54 -30.64 7.27
C GLN A 26 -2.76 -29.88 5.95
N GLY A 27 -2.82 -28.54 6.00
CA GLY A 27 -3.15 -27.70 4.86
C GLY A 27 -4.53 -28.00 4.29
N HIS A 28 -4.78 -27.53 3.07
CA HIS A 28 -6.01 -27.78 2.34
C HIS A 28 -5.72 -27.85 0.84
N GLN A 29 -6.58 -28.55 0.10
CA GLN A 29 -6.52 -28.56 -1.35
C GLN A 29 -7.19 -27.30 -1.91
N VAL A 30 -6.50 -26.64 -2.82
CA VAL A 30 -6.97 -25.47 -3.56
C VAL A 30 -7.33 -25.93 -4.97
N LEU A 31 -8.62 -25.82 -5.30
CA LEU A 31 -9.13 -26.05 -6.64
C LEU A 31 -8.70 -24.91 -7.57
N ARG A 32 -8.29 -25.25 -8.79
CA ARG A 32 -7.88 -24.30 -9.80
C ARG A 32 -8.65 -24.52 -11.09
N CYS A 33 -9.08 -23.43 -11.72
CA CYS A 33 -9.77 -23.50 -13.00
C CYS A 33 -8.87 -24.17 -14.05
N GLY A 34 -9.32 -25.28 -14.63
CA GLY A 34 -8.61 -26.01 -15.69
C GLY A 34 -7.27 -26.62 -15.30
N ARG A 35 -6.96 -26.76 -13.99
CA ARG A 35 -5.69 -27.32 -13.52
C ARG A 35 -5.90 -28.26 -12.33
N ALA A 36 -4.96 -29.18 -12.14
CA ALA A 36 -4.97 -30.07 -10.98
C ALA A 36 -4.97 -29.27 -9.66
N PRO A 37 -5.70 -29.73 -8.64
CA PRO A 37 -5.69 -29.11 -7.33
C PRO A 37 -4.28 -29.12 -6.75
N ILE A 38 -3.94 -28.07 -5.99
CA ILE A 38 -2.67 -27.99 -5.27
C ILE A 38 -2.94 -27.98 -3.79
N TRP A 39 -2.06 -28.64 -3.05
CA TRP A 39 -2.00 -28.49 -1.61
C TRP A 39 -1.42 -27.13 -1.18
N SER A 40 -2.12 -26.42 -0.29
CA SER A 40 -1.63 -25.20 0.37
C SER A 40 -1.63 -25.38 1.87
N ALA A 41 -0.55 -24.97 2.53
CA ALA A 41 -0.54 -24.77 3.98
C ALA A 41 -1.59 -23.71 4.40
N THR A 42 -2.04 -23.76 5.65
CA THR A 42 -2.98 -22.78 6.22
C THR A 42 -2.28 -21.46 6.50
N TYR A 43 -1.04 -21.54 7.01
CA TYR A 43 -0.21 -20.39 7.34
C TYR A 43 1.20 -20.61 6.82
N TYR A 44 1.68 -19.67 6.01
CA TYR A 44 3.08 -19.66 5.55
C TYR A 44 3.96 -18.76 6.43
N TRP A 45 3.37 -17.68 6.97
CA TRP A 45 4.04 -16.68 7.77
C TRP A 45 3.63 -16.77 9.23
N PHE A 46 4.60 -16.68 10.12
CA PHE A 46 4.39 -16.71 11.57
C PHE A 46 5.06 -15.49 12.18
N TYR A 47 4.31 -14.70 12.94
CA TYR A 47 4.81 -13.47 13.55
C TYR A 47 4.89 -13.61 15.06
N ARG A 48 5.89 -12.93 15.61
CA ARG A 48 6.04 -12.68 17.04
C ARG A 48 6.26 -11.21 17.26
N ALA A 49 5.56 -10.65 18.23
CA ALA A 49 5.67 -9.23 18.55
C ALA A 49 6.09 -9.00 19.99
N LYS A 50 6.83 -7.92 20.22
CA LYS A 50 7.16 -7.43 21.55
C LYS A 50 7.26 -5.91 21.51
N LYS A 51 6.65 -5.25 22.48
CA LYS A 51 6.84 -3.80 22.68
C LYS A 51 7.98 -3.60 23.67
N THR A 52 9.00 -2.84 23.27
CA THR A 52 10.14 -2.47 24.12
C THR A 52 10.24 -0.95 24.13
N GLY A 53 9.75 -0.32 25.20
CA GLY A 53 9.65 1.13 25.29
C GLY A 53 8.74 1.70 24.20
N THR A 54 9.31 2.51 23.31
CA THR A 54 8.62 3.20 22.18
C THR A 54 8.77 2.46 20.85
N VAL A 55 9.33 1.25 20.85
CA VAL A 55 9.56 0.44 19.65
C VAL A 55 8.72 -0.83 19.71
N LEU A 56 8.04 -1.14 18.62
CA LEU A 56 7.42 -2.44 18.39
C LEU A 56 8.37 -3.31 17.55
N GLU A 57 8.85 -4.38 18.15
CA GLU A 57 9.66 -5.41 17.51
C GLU A 57 8.74 -6.51 16.98
N ILE A 58 8.89 -6.85 15.70
CA ILE A 58 8.13 -7.91 15.03
C ILE A 58 9.11 -8.84 14.34
N ASP A 59 9.23 -10.05 14.87
CA ASP A 59 10.07 -11.10 14.32
C ASP A 59 9.23 -12.02 13.45
N VAL A 60 9.67 -12.22 12.20
CA VAL A 60 8.94 -12.91 11.14
C VAL A 60 9.64 -14.23 10.81
N PHE A 61 8.88 -15.32 10.88
CA PHE A 61 9.32 -16.67 10.56
C PHE A 61 8.54 -17.23 9.38
N THR A 62 9.19 -18.08 8.60
CA THR A 62 8.52 -18.87 7.56
C THR A 62 8.24 -20.28 8.06
N ARG A 63 7.19 -20.90 7.52
CA ARG A 63 6.84 -22.29 7.80
C ARG A 63 8.03 -23.25 7.61
N ASP A 64 8.75 -23.11 6.51
CA ASP A 64 9.88 -23.99 6.18
C ASP A 64 11.00 -23.87 7.22
N MET A 65 11.34 -22.64 7.61
CA MET A 65 12.32 -22.38 8.68
C MET A 65 11.93 -23.01 10.02
N ILE A 66 10.63 -23.04 10.35
CA ILE A 66 10.14 -23.67 11.58
C ILE A 66 10.24 -25.20 11.48
N LEU A 67 9.99 -25.78 10.31
CA LEU A 67 10.15 -27.22 10.06
C LEU A 67 11.61 -27.65 10.12
N ASP A 68 12.50 -26.84 9.56
CA ASP A 68 13.96 -27.07 9.56
C ASP A 68 14.57 -26.88 10.96
N GLY A 69 13.77 -26.46 11.94
CA GLY A 69 14.20 -26.33 13.33
C GLY A 69 15.03 -25.07 13.61
N THR A 70 15.04 -24.11 12.68
CA THR A 70 15.77 -22.85 12.87
C THR A 70 15.21 -22.06 14.06
N ALA A 71 16.11 -21.45 14.82
CA ALA A 71 15.76 -20.72 16.04
C ALA A 71 15.58 -19.21 15.81
N HIS A 72 16.14 -18.69 14.71
CA HIS A 72 16.23 -17.26 14.40
C HIS A 72 15.15 -16.83 13.40
N PRO A 73 14.65 -15.60 13.50
CA PRO A 73 13.69 -15.08 12.53
C PRO A 73 14.35 -14.89 11.17
N LYS A 74 13.53 -14.91 10.11
CA LYS A 74 13.96 -14.54 8.76
C LYS A 74 14.15 -13.03 8.66
N TYR A 75 13.14 -12.30 9.12
CA TYR A 75 13.13 -10.84 9.13
C TYR A 75 12.81 -10.33 10.52
N ARG A 76 13.46 -9.24 10.89
CA ARG A 76 13.13 -8.45 12.08
C ARG A 76 12.64 -7.09 11.64
N VAL A 77 11.38 -6.78 11.93
CA VAL A 77 10.73 -5.52 11.57
C VAL A 77 10.57 -4.70 12.85
N PHE A 78 11.11 -3.50 12.83
CA PHE A 78 11.03 -2.55 13.94
C PHE A 78 10.16 -1.38 13.51
N LEU A 79 9.09 -1.10 14.25
CA LEU A 79 8.27 0.09 14.09
C LEU A 79 8.53 1.03 15.26
N LEU A 80 8.88 2.28 14.97
CA LEU A 80 9.14 3.31 15.98
C LEU A 80 7.97 4.30 15.99
N GLU A 81 7.58 4.80 17.16
CA GLU A 81 6.52 5.82 17.28
C GLU A 81 6.76 7.07 16.40
N GLU A 82 8.03 7.42 16.14
CA GLU A 82 8.46 8.48 15.21
C GLU A 82 8.13 8.23 13.72
N ASN A 83 7.17 7.36 13.37
CA ASN A 83 6.82 7.03 11.99
C ASN A 83 7.97 6.42 11.16
N LYS A 84 9.01 5.91 11.80
CA LYS A 84 10.12 5.25 11.14
C LYS A 84 9.97 3.75 11.28
N TYR A 85 10.33 3.02 10.24
CA TYR A 85 10.47 1.57 10.31
C TYR A 85 11.81 1.14 9.77
N TYR A 86 12.28 0.01 10.29
CA TYR A 86 13.45 -0.67 9.78
C TYR A 86 13.13 -2.15 9.64
N THR A 87 13.54 -2.72 8.51
CA THR A 87 13.47 -4.16 8.28
C THR A 87 14.91 -4.68 8.22
N TYR A 88 15.23 -5.65 9.05
CA TYR A 88 16.51 -6.35 9.00
C TYR A 88 16.26 -7.76 8.48
N ASP A 89 17.12 -8.20 7.57
CA ASP A 89 17.13 -9.52 6.97
C ASP A 89 18.23 -10.33 7.62
N ASN A 90 17.86 -11.33 8.43
CA ASN A 90 18.80 -12.15 9.17
C ASN A 90 19.56 -13.11 8.26
N LEU A 91 18.99 -13.52 7.11
CA LEU A 91 19.65 -14.45 6.19
C LEU A 91 20.75 -13.73 5.40
N CYS A 92 20.45 -12.53 4.92
CA CYS A 92 21.40 -11.70 4.18
C CYS A 92 22.26 -10.78 5.08
N GLU A 93 21.99 -10.77 6.40
CA GLU A 93 22.58 -9.90 7.41
C GLU A 93 22.55 -8.40 7.06
N LYS A 94 21.50 -7.96 6.36
CA LYS A 94 21.41 -6.61 5.77
C LYS A 94 20.14 -5.87 6.15
N TRP A 95 20.26 -4.56 6.29
CA TRP A 95 19.09 -3.68 6.39
C TRP A 95 18.39 -3.57 5.05
N ARG A 96 17.09 -3.85 5.05
CA ARG A 96 16.20 -3.71 3.89
C ARG A 96 15.33 -2.46 4.06
N THR A 97 15.03 -1.82 2.94
CA THR A 97 14.01 -0.76 2.84
C THR A 97 12.61 -1.32 2.56
N ALA A 98 12.49 -2.64 2.42
CA ALA A 98 11.25 -3.32 2.11
C ALA A 98 10.24 -3.21 3.27
N LYS A 99 8.99 -2.99 2.89
CA LYS A 99 7.81 -3.03 3.78
C LYS A 99 7.43 -4.48 4.07
N ILE A 100 6.60 -4.68 5.10
CA ILE A 100 6.14 -6.02 5.49
C ILE A 100 5.42 -6.76 4.35
N ASP A 101 4.71 -6.04 3.49
CA ASP A 101 4.01 -6.62 2.35
C ASP A 101 4.94 -7.07 1.22
N ASN A 102 6.12 -6.46 1.12
CA ASN A 102 7.11 -6.72 0.07
C ASN A 102 8.23 -7.65 0.58
N LEU A 103 8.05 -8.32 1.72
CA LEU A 103 9.01 -9.32 2.21
C LEU A 103 8.91 -10.59 1.37
N SER A 104 10.07 -11.09 0.92
CA SER A 104 10.13 -12.31 0.12
C SER A 104 10.00 -13.57 0.97
N TYR A 105 9.24 -14.55 0.53
CA TYR A 105 9.11 -15.84 1.23
C TYR A 105 10.34 -16.74 1.05
N MET A 106 10.92 -16.76 -0.15
CA MET A 106 12.18 -17.47 -0.48
C MET A 106 13.19 -16.51 -1.14
N GLU A 107 14.48 -16.76 -0.97
CA GLU A 107 15.52 -16.11 -1.78
C GLU A 107 15.94 -17.06 -2.90
N GLY A 108 15.90 -16.59 -4.15
CA GLY A 108 16.20 -17.37 -5.36
C GLY A 108 14.97 -17.83 -6.14
N TRP A 109 15.18 -18.13 -7.43
CA TRP A 109 14.18 -18.65 -8.37
C TRP A 109 13.77 -20.11 -8.10
N GLY A 110 13.84 -20.55 -6.84
CA GLY A 110 13.30 -21.85 -6.44
C GLY A 110 11.79 -21.87 -6.68
N GLU A 111 11.25 -23.03 -7.01
CA GLU A 111 9.81 -23.22 -7.16
C GLU A 111 9.11 -22.84 -5.85
N ILE A 112 8.60 -21.62 -5.78
CA ILE A 112 7.66 -21.21 -4.75
C ILE A 112 6.58 -22.29 -4.74
N GLN A 113 6.35 -22.94 -3.59
CA GLN A 113 5.30 -23.95 -3.47
C GLN A 113 4.05 -23.39 -4.13
N GLN A 114 3.52 -24.08 -5.15
CA GLN A 114 2.48 -23.49 -5.99
C GLN A 114 1.22 -23.08 -5.18
N GLY A 115 1.05 -23.68 -3.99
CA GLY A 115 0.03 -23.32 -2.99
C GLY A 115 0.29 -22.02 -2.22
N TYR A 116 1.53 -21.51 -2.18
CA TYR A 116 1.92 -20.32 -1.40
C TYR A 116 1.04 -19.12 -1.71
N TRP A 117 0.79 -18.83 -2.99
CA TRP A 117 0.03 -17.64 -3.39
C TRP A 117 -1.37 -17.59 -2.77
N TYR A 118 -1.99 -18.75 -2.56
CA TYR A 118 -3.35 -18.88 -2.04
C TYR A 118 -3.45 -18.63 -0.53
N SER A 119 -2.37 -18.83 0.22
CA SER A 119 -2.35 -18.57 1.67
C SER A 119 -1.25 -17.61 2.13
N SER A 120 -0.59 -16.93 1.19
CA SER A 120 0.50 -15.98 1.44
C SER A 120 0.09 -14.80 2.31
N ARG A 121 -1.19 -14.41 2.29
CA ARG A 121 -1.75 -13.34 3.12
C ARG A 121 -2.09 -13.80 4.54
N LYS A 122 -2.33 -15.10 4.73
CA LYS A 122 -2.71 -15.65 6.05
C LYS A 122 -1.47 -15.77 6.92
N VAL A 123 -1.52 -15.07 8.05
CA VAL A 123 -0.43 -15.04 9.02
C VAL A 123 -0.92 -15.67 10.32
N TRP A 124 -0.08 -16.51 10.91
CA TRP A 124 -0.29 -17.01 12.26
C TRP A 124 0.39 -16.09 13.27
N ILE A 125 -0.32 -15.76 14.34
CA ILE A 125 0.18 -14.96 15.46
C ILE A 125 -0.55 -15.36 16.74
N ARG A 126 0.08 -15.17 17.91
CA ARG A 126 -0.63 -15.28 19.20
C ARG A 126 -1.54 -14.07 19.40
N GLU A 127 -2.68 -14.29 20.05
CA GLU A 127 -3.65 -13.22 20.35
C GLU A 127 -3.02 -12.07 21.14
N GLU A 128 -2.14 -12.36 22.11
CA GLU A 128 -1.41 -11.34 22.86
C GLU A 128 -0.52 -10.47 21.96
N ASP A 129 0.21 -11.10 21.04
CA ASP A 129 1.11 -10.42 20.10
C ASP A 129 0.29 -9.60 19.08
N GLN A 130 -0.85 -10.15 18.64
CA GLN A 130 -1.81 -9.43 17.80
C GLN A 130 -2.36 -8.20 18.50
N LYS A 131 -2.77 -8.32 19.76
CA LYS A 131 -3.28 -7.19 20.55
C LYS A 131 -2.23 -6.08 20.67
N ARG A 132 -0.96 -6.44 20.94
CA ARG A 132 0.15 -5.48 20.99
C ARG A 132 0.35 -4.73 19.66
N ILE A 133 0.26 -5.44 18.53
CA ILE A 133 0.36 -4.81 17.19
C ILE A 133 -0.85 -3.90 16.94
N SER A 134 -2.06 -4.38 17.23
CA SER A 134 -3.30 -3.62 17.03
C SER A 134 -3.35 -2.36 17.90
N GLU A 135 -2.92 -2.48 19.16
CA GLU A 135 -2.69 -1.34 20.05
C GLU A 135 -1.67 -0.40 19.41
N PHE A 136 -0.43 -0.82 19.15
CA PHE A 136 0.58 0.10 18.59
C PHE A 136 0.18 0.78 17.26
N CYS A 137 -0.48 0.06 16.35
CA CYS A 137 -0.84 0.59 15.04
C CYS A 137 -2.11 1.45 15.04
N HIS A 138 -3.01 1.31 16.02
CA HIS A 138 -4.25 2.08 16.21
C HIS A 138 -5.05 2.37 14.91
N ASN A 139 -5.14 1.42 13.96
CA ASN A 139 -5.68 1.69 12.62
C ASN A 139 -6.91 0.84 12.21
N GLY A 140 -7.54 0.18 13.19
CA GLY A 140 -8.78 -0.58 13.02
C GLY A 140 -8.67 -1.85 12.16
N LYS A 141 -7.48 -2.25 11.71
CA LYS A 141 -7.28 -3.48 10.93
C LYS A 141 -7.12 -4.68 11.86
N LYS A 142 -7.93 -5.72 11.64
CA LYS A 142 -7.89 -6.98 12.40
C LYS A 142 -6.71 -7.87 12.02
N GLU A 143 -6.37 -7.91 10.73
CA GLU A 143 -5.26 -8.73 10.24
C GLU A 143 -3.91 -8.08 10.58
N PRO A 144 -2.97 -8.79 11.24
CA PRO A 144 -1.69 -8.22 11.67
C PRO A 144 -0.87 -7.64 10.52
N ARG A 145 -0.79 -8.38 9.40
CA ARG A 145 -0.03 -7.94 8.22
C ARG A 145 -0.60 -6.65 7.63
N ALA A 146 -1.92 -6.57 7.47
CA ALA A 146 -2.59 -5.37 6.98
C ALA A 146 -2.44 -4.19 7.95
N ALA A 147 -2.49 -4.43 9.26
CA ALA A 147 -2.29 -3.40 10.27
C ALA A 147 -0.89 -2.78 10.18
N ILE A 148 0.16 -3.61 10.11
CA ILE A 148 1.54 -3.15 9.99
C ILE A 148 1.77 -2.45 8.67
N ALA A 149 1.29 -3.02 7.56
CA ALA A 149 1.44 -2.43 6.23
C ALA A 149 0.77 -1.06 6.13
N ARG A 150 -0.45 -0.92 6.66
CA ARG A 150 -1.15 0.36 6.72
C ARG A 150 -0.36 1.38 7.53
N TRP A 151 0.15 0.99 8.70
CA TRP A 151 0.99 1.87 9.52
C TRP A 151 2.25 2.33 8.77
N GLN A 152 2.96 1.40 8.10
CA GLN A 152 4.16 1.72 7.31
C GLN A 152 3.85 2.66 6.13
N ASN A 153 2.67 2.52 5.50
CA ASN A 153 2.23 3.38 4.40
C ASN A 153 1.80 4.77 4.87
N TYR A 154 1.02 4.85 5.96
CA TYR A 154 0.52 6.11 6.51
C TYR A 154 1.59 6.97 7.18
N SER A 155 2.76 6.41 7.51
CA SER A 155 3.89 7.18 8.04
C SER A 155 4.37 8.33 7.14
N LYS A 156 4.13 8.24 5.82
CA LYS A 156 4.41 9.34 4.87
C LYS A 156 3.32 10.42 4.84
N GLY A 157 2.06 10.04 5.05
CA GLY A 157 0.89 10.95 4.89
C GLY A 157 0.55 11.77 6.13
N ARG A 158 1.16 11.50 7.29
CA ARG A 158 0.88 12.29 8.51
C ARG A 158 1.37 13.74 8.41
N LYS A 159 2.50 14.01 7.75
CA LYS A 159 2.96 15.40 7.61
C LYS A 159 1.97 16.28 6.84
N GLU A 160 1.42 15.77 5.75
CA GLU A 160 0.48 16.52 4.91
C GLU A 160 -0.91 16.68 5.57
N ILE A 161 -1.39 15.69 6.32
CA ILE A 161 -2.71 15.76 6.98
C ILE A 161 -2.63 16.54 8.30
N ASP A 162 -1.57 16.38 9.10
CA ASP A 162 -1.39 17.15 10.34
C ASP A 162 -1.22 18.66 10.03
N GLU A 163 -0.61 19.02 8.89
CA GLU A 163 -0.55 20.40 8.39
C GLU A 163 -1.95 20.93 8.00
N ILE A 164 -2.75 20.14 7.28
CA ILE A 164 -4.12 20.52 6.91
C ILE A 164 -5.02 20.64 8.15
N ASP A 165 -4.97 19.70 9.10
CA ASP A 165 -5.76 19.78 10.34
C ASP A 165 -5.33 20.97 11.21
N SER A 166 -4.04 21.33 11.20
CA SER A 166 -3.53 22.50 11.92
C SER A 166 -3.92 23.82 11.23
N GLU A 167 -4.06 23.86 9.90
CA GLU A 167 -4.63 24.99 9.17
C GLU A 167 -6.15 25.09 9.38
N MET A 168 -6.87 23.97 9.38
CA MET A 168 -8.32 23.94 9.64
C MET A 168 -8.67 24.33 11.08
N ALA A 169 -7.82 24.03 12.07
CA ALA A 169 -7.99 24.49 13.44
C ALA A 169 -7.83 26.02 13.61
N LEU A 170 -7.23 26.70 12.62
CA LEU A 170 -7.12 28.16 12.58
C LEU A 170 -8.29 28.82 11.85
N VAL A 171 -9.17 28.03 11.22
CA VAL A 171 -10.42 28.55 10.63
C VAL A 171 -11.38 28.87 11.78
N PRO A 172 -11.73 30.14 12.00
CA PRO A 172 -12.70 30.49 13.03
C PRO A 172 -14.04 29.85 12.67
N GLU A 173 -14.70 29.21 13.64
CA GLU A 173 -16.09 28.80 13.44
C GLU A 173 -16.93 30.05 13.15
N LEU A 174 -17.58 30.07 11.98
CA LEU A 174 -18.53 31.11 11.60
C LEU A 174 -19.59 31.22 12.70
N MET A 175 -19.69 32.40 13.31
CA MET A 175 -20.70 32.69 14.33
C MET A 175 -22.10 32.40 13.76
N PRO A 176 -22.96 31.66 14.47
CA PRO A 176 -24.37 31.60 14.11
C PRO A 176 -24.98 32.98 14.38
N ASP A 177 -25.87 33.41 13.49
CA ASP A 177 -26.70 34.61 13.58
C ASP A 177 -26.13 35.88 12.94
N ALA A 178 -26.18 35.93 11.60
CA ALA A 178 -26.32 37.19 10.87
C ALA A 178 -27.68 37.20 10.13
N PRO A 179 -28.48 38.30 10.24
CA PRO A 179 -29.84 38.36 9.72
C PRO A 179 -29.89 38.35 8.19
N VAL A 180 -30.93 37.68 7.67
CA VAL A 180 -31.29 37.63 6.24
C VAL A 180 -31.43 39.06 5.69
N MET A 181 -30.45 39.49 4.89
CA MET A 181 -30.54 40.71 4.11
C MET A 181 -31.15 40.37 2.75
N ASN A 182 -32.37 40.86 2.53
CA ASN A 182 -33.06 40.85 1.25
C ASN A 182 -32.21 41.57 0.18
N LEU A 183 -31.88 40.88 -0.91
CA LEU A 183 -31.33 41.47 -2.13
C LEU A 183 -32.48 41.98 -3.02
N PRO A 184 -32.39 43.17 -3.64
CA PRO A 184 -33.46 43.71 -4.46
C PRO A 184 -33.56 42.95 -5.80
N GLU A 185 -34.79 42.67 -6.21
CA GLU A 185 -35.14 42.15 -7.53
C GLU A 185 -35.07 43.27 -8.57
N GLU A 186 -34.01 43.29 -9.39
CA GLU A 186 -34.05 43.95 -10.69
C GLU A 186 -33.49 43.04 -11.79
N GLU A 187 -34.45 42.67 -12.64
CA GLU A 187 -34.38 42.57 -14.10
C GLU A 187 -33.63 41.40 -14.75
N LYS A 188 -34.47 40.42 -15.13
CA LYS A 188 -34.31 39.52 -16.26
C LYS A 188 -33.81 40.28 -17.50
N GLN A 189 -32.52 40.15 -17.82
CA GLN A 189 -32.07 40.20 -19.21
C GLN A 189 -31.70 38.79 -19.65
N VAL A 190 -32.67 38.16 -20.31
CA VAL A 190 -32.46 37.00 -21.15
C VAL A 190 -31.67 37.50 -22.35
N HIS A 191 -30.35 37.29 -22.34
CA HIS A 191 -29.59 37.34 -23.57
C HIS A 191 -29.76 35.98 -24.26
N GLU A 192 -30.71 36.01 -25.19
CA GLU A 192 -30.82 35.16 -26.36
C GLU A 192 -29.42 34.76 -26.85
N ILE A 193 -29.12 33.45 -26.89
CA ILE A 193 -27.87 32.93 -27.43
C ILE A 193 -27.95 33.13 -28.95
N THR A 194 -27.51 34.27 -29.42
CA THR A 194 -27.24 34.48 -30.85
C THR A 194 -26.00 33.67 -31.22
N GLU A 195 -26.13 32.89 -32.30
CA GLU A 195 -25.03 32.28 -33.04
C GLU A 195 -23.89 33.28 -33.25
N GLU A 196 -22.65 32.77 -33.36
CA GLU A 196 -21.35 33.48 -33.32
C GLU A 196 -20.79 33.52 -31.88
N VAL A 197 -20.00 32.54 -31.42
CA VAL A 197 -18.66 32.21 -31.92
C VAL A 197 -18.39 30.71 -31.74
N VAL A 198 -18.61 29.94 -32.81
CA VAL A 198 -18.02 28.60 -32.99
C VAL A 198 -16.89 28.78 -33.99
N GLN A 199 -15.66 28.90 -33.52
CA GLN A 199 -14.46 28.77 -34.37
C GLN A 199 -13.36 27.90 -33.75
N GLU A 200 -13.72 27.00 -32.83
CA GLU A 200 -12.84 25.91 -32.36
C GLU A 200 -13.53 24.54 -32.51
N GLY A 201 -14.34 24.39 -33.56
CA GLY A 201 -15.22 23.23 -33.76
C GLY A 201 -14.91 22.32 -34.95
N GLU A 202 -14.02 22.67 -35.87
CA GLU A 202 -13.81 21.87 -37.08
C GLU A 202 -12.75 20.77 -36.92
N VAL A 203 -11.79 20.91 -36.00
CA VAL A 203 -10.63 20.01 -35.93
C VAL A 203 -10.96 18.70 -35.20
N ILE A 204 -11.90 18.71 -34.25
CA ILE A 204 -12.24 17.53 -33.43
C ILE A 204 -13.02 16.48 -34.24
N GLU A 205 -13.90 16.91 -35.16
CA GLU A 205 -14.64 15.96 -36.01
C GLU A 205 -13.74 15.25 -37.03
N ASP A 206 -12.79 15.96 -37.63
CA ASP A 206 -11.86 15.37 -38.62
C ASP A 206 -10.87 14.39 -37.98
N ILE A 207 -10.49 14.62 -36.71
CA ILE A 207 -9.67 13.69 -35.93
C ILE A 207 -10.45 12.41 -35.59
N LEU A 208 -11.73 12.53 -35.22
CA LEU A 208 -12.58 11.38 -34.89
C LEU A 208 -12.99 10.57 -36.13
N LYS A 209 -13.13 11.21 -37.30
CA LYS A 209 -13.48 10.55 -38.57
C LYS A 209 -12.27 9.96 -39.31
N SER A 210 -11.07 10.51 -39.14
CA SER A 210 -9.87 9.94 -39.75
C SER A 210 -9.34 8.77 -38.93
N GLY A 211 -9.73 7.55 -39.27
CA GLY A 211 -9.15 6.32 -38.71
C GLY A 211 -7.67 6.09 -39.04
N ASP A 212 -6.95 7.13 -39.49
CA ASP A 212 -5.54 7.09 -39.88
C ASP A 212 -4.69 7.84 -38.83
N PRO A 213 -3.95 7.11 -37.97
CA PRO A 213 -3.27 7.68 -36.80
C PRO A 213 -2.22 8.73 -37.15
N GLU A 214 -1.65 8.71 -38.35
CA GLU A 214 -0.57 9.62 -38.76
C GLU A 214 -1.08 11.06 -38.98
N LYS A 215 -2.31 11.20 -39.51
CA LYS A 215 -2.97 12.50 -39.71
C LYS A 215 -3.41 13.14 -38.40
N ILE A 216 -3.94 12.34 -37.48
CA ILE A 216 -4.32 12.79 -36.13
C ILE A 216 -3.11 13.41 -35.41
N ILE A 217 -1.94 12.78 -35.52
CA ILE A 217 -0.70 13.25 -34.90
C ILE A 217 -0.23 14.58 -35.50
N GLN A 218 -0.39 14.81 -36.80
CA GLN A 218 0.00 16.06 -37.44
C GLN A 218 -0.88 17.24 -37.03
N LEU A 219 -2.19 17.01 -36.89
CA LEU A 219 -3.14 18.04 -36.43
C LEU A 219 -2.88 18.43 -34.98
N LEU A 220 -2.68 17.45 -34.09
CA LEU A 220 -2.34 17.69 -32.69
C LEU A 220 -1.00 18.43 -32.50
N LYS A 221 -0.03 18.22 -33.40
CA LYS A 221 1.25 18.96 -33.40
C LYS A 221 1.10 20.43 -33.79
N LYS A 222 0.05 20.80 -34.52
CA LYS A 222 -0.19 22.16 -35.02
C LYS A 222 -0.85 23.06 -33.96
N GLU A 223 -1.70 22.50 -33.09
CA GLU A 223 -2.41 23.24 -32.04
C GLU A 223 -1.71 23.25 -30.67
N PHE A 224 -1.01 22.18 -30.27
CA PHE A 224 -0.48 22.06 -28.92
C PHE A 224 1.04 22.29 -28.84
N ALA A 225 1.43 23.30 -28.06
CA ALA A 225 2.82 23.62 -27.76
C ALA A 225 3.56 22.46 -27.05
N TRP A 226 4.85 22.33 -27.35
CA TRP A 226 5.75 21.22 -27.04
C TRP A 226 5.59 20.62 -25.62
N PRO A 227 5.07 19.38 -25.47
CA PRO A 227 4.97 18.75 -24.16
C PRO A 227 6.37 18.33 -23.65
N LYS A 228 6.69 18.69 -22.40
CA LYS A 228 7.95 18.30 -21.74
C LYS A 228 8.04 16.77 -21.66
N GLY A 229 8.92 16.18 -22.47
CA GLY A 229 9.15 14.74 -22.51
C GLY A 229 9.03 14.09 -23.91
N GLY A 230 8.65 14.85 -24.93
CA GLY A 230 8.65 14.39 -26.33
C GLY A 230 7.47 13.50 -26.71
N TRP A 231 7.11 13.52 -27.99
CA TRP A 231 5.92 12.88 -28.55
C TRP A 231 5.90 11.34 -28.39
N ASP A 232 7.06 10.68 -28.31
CA ASP A 232 7.15 9.22 -28.18
C ASP A 232 6.64 8.70 -26.83
N ASN A 233 6.79 9.50 -25.77
CA ASN A 233 6.30 9.15 -24.45
C ASN A 233 4.79 9.36 -24.33
N TRP A 234 4.25 10.33 -25.07
CA TRP A 234 2.81 10.58 -25.17
C TRP A 234 2.09 9.51 -26.01
N LYS A 235 2.65 9.13 -27.18
CA LYS A 235 2.12 8.01 -28.00
C LYS A 235 1.94 6.73 -27.19
N LYS A 236 2.92 6.40 -26.33
CA LYS A 236 2.82 5.22 -25.45
C LYS A 236 1.67 5.33 -24.46
N LYS A 237 1.36 6.51 -23.92
CA LYS A 237 0.27 6.69 -22.95
C LYS A 237 -1.11 6.59 -23.59
N VAL A 238 -1.30 7.15 -24.79
CA VAL A 238 -2.62 7.20 -25.44
C VAL A 238 -3.04 5.84 -26.01
N ILE A 239 -2.10 5.03 -26.52
CA ILE A 239 -2.40 3.68 -27.04
C ILE A 239 -2.76 2.69 -25.91
N THR A 240 -2.57 3.07 -24.63
CA THR A 240 -2.86 2.21 -23.47
C THR A 240 -4.19 2.54 -22.78
N LEU A 241 -5.01 3.45 -23.33
CA LEU A 241 -6.40 3.72 -22.91
C LEU A 241 -7.38 3.11 -23.92
#